data_AF-A0A0R2B6K8-F1
#
_entry.id   AF-A0A0R2B6K8-F1
#
_cell.length_a   1.000
_cell.length_b   1.000
_cell.length_c   1.000
_cell.angle_alpha   90.00
_cell.angle_beta   90.00
_cell.angle_gamma   90.00
#
_symmetry.space_group_name_H-M   'P 1'
#
loop_
_entity.id
_entity.type
_entity.pdbx_description
1 polymer ?
#
loop_
_entity_poly.entity_id
_entity_poly.type
_entity_poly.pdbx_seq_one_letter_code
_entity_poly.pdbx_strand_id
1 'polypeptide(L)'
;MLNLSDTKLKSIVASDLSPLDARNQVSAQYTQLAKDFANDPEWQTNQPAATSRLLSYTDLLAAKLMQAFAADKTISDTFLANVWPETVANDGTHSAIGFNLNRDGSNLAMFTISNPLDSEASLVANNLPTLLQVTAKEQSDLGYADQELTALSNMIKSLYTANYTFKQLDDTVLQPVDQLTFKTKYDNNVTISSHAHVVEAGNIELQVALNPHDVVTGYHVFDDAGHDWMDLGSEEVGATDFTWESTTIPEELVGNDLELQVAVRSINNAPALDELFVIASSNAILMRQLAGDGRYELALPNKQSLTVTVNPQTDTVTLHYPESTVQIYELNQLYPFLGEWLKSVSPKKPAFN
;
A
#
# COMPACT_ATOMS: atom_id res chain seq x y z
N MET A 1 11.48 5.77 33.06
CA MET A 1 12.75 6.54 33.05
C MET A 1 13.84 5.73 32.37
N LEU A 2 14.61 6.39 31.51
CA LEU A 2 15.78 5.82 30.83
C LEU A 2 16.93 5.55 31.82
N ASN A 3 17.57 4.37 31.73
CA ASN A 3 18.77 4.09 32.52
C ASN A 3 20.00 4.71 31.84
N LEU A 4 20.26 5.99 32.13
CA LEU A 4 21.40 6.70 31.58
C LEU A 4 22.76 6.20 32.09
N SER A 5 22.84 5.11 32.86
CA SER A 5 24.11 4.42 33.14
C SER A 5 24.48 3.39 32.06
N ASP A 6 23.50 2.95 31.27
CA ASP A 6 23.71 2.04 30.14
C ASP A 6 24.57 2.70 29.06
N THR A 7 25.68 2.04 28.69
CA THR A 7 26.66 2.60 27.75
C THR A 7 26.11 2.70 26.33
N LYS A 8 25.27 1.76 25.90
CA LYS A 8 24.62 1.82 24.58
C LYS A 8 23.59 2.94 24.55
N LEU A 9 22.79 3.07 25.60
CA LEU A 9 21.81 4.15 25.70
C LEU A 9 22.49 5.53 25.72
N LYS A 10 23.57 5.69 26.48
CA LYS A 10 24.41 6.90 26.45
C LYS A 10 24.91 7.21 25.04
N SER A 11 25.39 6.20 24.32
CA SER A 11 25.86 6.37 22.94
C SER A 11 24.76 6.87 22.02
N ILE A 12 23.55 6.31 22.11
CA ILE A 12 22.39 6.76 21.32
C ILE A 12 22.06 8.21 21.66
N VAL A 13 21.96 8.55 22.95
CA VAL A 13 21.63 9.91 23.41
C VAL A 13 22.65 10.94 22.91
N ALA A 14 23.94 10.60 22.90
CA ALA A 14 25.02 11.52 22.52
C ALA A 14 25.26 11.64 21.00
N SER A 15 24.80 10.69 20.19
CA SER A 15 25.09 10.65 18.76
C SER A 15 24.06 11.41 17.93
N ASP A 16 24.52 12.07 16.87
CA ASP A 16 23.65 12.55 15.80
C ASP A 16 23.30 11.36 14.90
N LEU A 17 22.02 10.99 14.88
CA LEU A 17 21.54 9.81 14.16
C LEU A 17 20.68 10.23 12.97
N SER A 18 20.81 9.50 11.86
CA SER A 18 19.81 9.57 10.79
C SER A 18 18.45 9.08 11.33
N PRO A 19 17.33 9.42 10.68
CA PRO A 19 16.01 8.91 11.07
C PRO A 19 15.95 7.38 11.15
N LEU A 20 16.55 6.69 10.17
CA LEU A 20 16.62 5.23 10.14
C LEU A 20 17.47 4.66 11.28
N ASP A 21 18.64 5.27 11.55
CA ASP A 21 19.50 4.83 12.66
C ASP A 21 18.84 5.08 14.01
N ALA A 22 18.15 6.21 14.17
CA ALA A 22 17.39 6.53 15.36
C ALA A 22 16.32 5.46 15.62
N ARG A 23 15.49 5.13 14.61
CA ARG A 23 14.52 4.03 14.70
C ARG A 23 15.21 2.73 15.10
N ASN A 24 16.19 2.27 14.31
CA ASN A 24 16.81 0.97 14.49
C ASN A 24 17.48 0.83 15.87
N GLN A 25 18.25 1.82 16.30
CA GLN A 25 19.00 1.75 17.54
C GLN A 25 18.10 1.88 18.77
N VAL A 26 17.13 2.80 18.75
CA VAL A 26 16.20 2.98 19.89
C VAL A 26 15.27 1.77 20.00
N SER A 27 14.70 1.29 18.89
CA SER A 27 13.90 0.06 18.85
C SER A 27 14.67 -1.14 19.37
N ALA A 28 15.89 -1.37 18.90
CA ALA A 28 16.68 -2.52 19.33
C ALA A 28 16.98 -2.50 20.84
N GLN A 29 17.28 -1.33 21.41
CA GLN A 29 17.45 -1.20 22.86
C GLN A 29 16.15 -1.45 23.63
N TYR A 30 15.03 -0.92 23.15
CA TYR A 30 13.72 -1.18 23.76
C TYR A 30 13.36 -2.68 23.69
N THR A 31 13.54 -3.34 22.54
CA THR A 31 13.26 -4.77 22.38
C THR A 31 14.09 -5.63 23.33
N GLN A 32 15.37 -5.32 23.51
CA GLN A 32 16.20 -6.03 24.49
C GLN A 32 15.65 -5.85 25.90
N LEU A 33 15.35 -4.62 26.28
CA LEU A 33 14.82 -4.31 27.60
C LEU A 33 13.45 -4.97 27.85
N ALA A 34 12.56 -4.98 26.85
CA ALA A 34 11.25 -5.61 26.93
C ALA A 34 11.38 -7.14 27.11
N LYS A 35 12.34 -7.78 26.43
CA LYS A 35 12.66 -9.20 26.62
C LYS A 35 13.17 -9.47 28.03
N ASP A 36 14.07 -8.64 28.55
CA ASP A 36 14.59 -8.78 29.91
C ASP A 36 13.45 -8.65 30.94
N PHE A 37 12.51 -7.72 30.71
CA PHE A 37 11.32 -7.53 31.55
C PHE A 37 10.37 -8.73 31.52
N ALA A 38 10.12 -9.28 30.33
CA ALA A 38 9.23 -10.42 30.15
C ALA A 38 9.80 -11.72 30.76
N ASN A 39 11.12 -11.82 30.86
CA ASN A 39 11.80 -12.97 31.44
C ASN A 39 12.03 -12.86 32.96
N ASP A 40 11.68 -11.74 33.58
CA ASP A 40 11.84 -11.52 35.02
C ASP A 40 10.50 -11.77 35.74
N PRO A 41 10.43 -12.76 36.67
CA PRO A 41 9.20 -13.09 37.40
C PRO A 41 8.58 -11.93 38.18
N GLU A 42 9.37 -10.97 38.65
CA GLU A 42 8.89 -9.81 39.40
C GLU A 42 8.33 -8.71 38.48
N TRP A 43 8.86 -8.60 37.27
CA TRP A 43 8.54 -7.51 36.35
C TRP A 43 7.56 -7.89 35.24
N GLN A 44 7.44 -9.17 34.88
CA GLN A 44 6.62 -9.64 33.76
C GLN A 44 5.14 -9.24 33.84
N THR A 45 4.58 -9.04 35.05
CA THR A 45 3.19 -8.63 35.25
C THR A 45 3.03 -7.14 35.58
N ASN A 46 4.12 -6.38 35.70
CA ASN A 46 4.09 -4.99 36.12
C ASN A 46 3.81 -4.03 34.95
N GLN A 47 2.53 -3.95 34.57
CA GLN A 47 2.06 -3.11 33.46
C GLN A 47 2.46 -1.63 33.59
N PRO A 48 2.29 -0.94 34.75
CA PRO A 48 2.72 0.45 34.88
C PRO A 48 4.21 0.67 34.59
N ALA A 49 5.06 -0.27 35.01
CA ALA A 49 6.49 -0.18 34.72
C ALA A 49 6.77 -0.38 33.22
N ALA A 50 6.12 -1.35 32.57
CA ALA A 50 6.22 -1.58 31.14
C ALA A 50 5.79 -0.35 30.32
N THR A 51 4.63 0.24 30.65
CA THR A 51 4.11 1.46 30.00
C THR A 51 5.07 2.63 30.17
N SER A 52 5.58 2.86 31.39
CA SER A 52 6.53 3.95 31.66
C SER A 52 7.85 3.77 30.90
N ARG A 53 8.32 2.52 30.74
CA ARG A 53 9.52 2.19 29.97
C ARG A 53 9.30 2.43 28.49
N LEU A 54 8.20 1.93 27.94
CA LEU A 54 7.82 2.14 26.54
C LEU A 54 7.78 3.64 26.22
N LEU A 55 7.06 4.43 27.02
CA LEU A 55 6.99 5.89 26.85
C LEU A 55 8.38 6.53 26.86
N SER A 56 9.26 6.14 27.78
CA SER A 56 10.62 6.71 27.86
C SER A 56 11.45 6.49 26.59
N TYR A 57 11.29 5.34 25.92
CA TYR A 57 11.97 5.06 24.66
C TYR A 57 11.29 5.75 23.47
N THR A 58 9.96 5.89 23.51
CA THR A 58 9.21 6.68 22.54
C THR A 58 9.61 8.16 22.60
N ASP A 59 9.80 8.73 23.79
CA ASP A 59 10.33 10.08 24.02
C ASP A 59 11.73 10.25 23.42
N LEU A 60 12.60 9.26 23.64
CA LEU A 60 13.96 9.28 23.10
C LEU A 60 13.94 9.27 21.57
N LEU A 61 13.11 8.42 20.96
CA LEU A 61 12.97 8.36 19.51
C LEU A 61 12.43 9.69 18.96
N ALA A 62 11.39 10.26 19.57
CA ALA A 62 10.85 11.56 19.17
C ALA A 62 11.92 12.66 19.20
N ALA A 63 12.72 12.71 20.27
CA ALA A 63 13.82 13.66 20.38
C ALA A 63 14.89 13.44 19.30
N LYS A 64 15.23 12.18 18.98
CA LYS A 64 16.20 11.85 17.93
C LYS A 64 15.71 12.18 16.53
N LEU A 65 14.42 11.98 16.25
CA LEU A 65 13.80 12.40 15.00
C LEU A 65 13.84 13.92 14.86
N MET A 66 13.50 14.68 15.91
CA MET A 66 13.60 16.15 15.88
C MET A 66 15.04 16.64 15.66
N GLN A 67 16.04 15.98 16.26
CA GLN A 67 17.45 16.28 15.99
C GLN A 67 17.82 16.02 14.53
N ALA A 68 17.38 14.89 13.97
CA ALA A 68 17.61 14.55 12.57
C ALA A 68 16.94 15.57 11.63
N PHE A 69 15.72 16.00 11.92
CA PHE A 69 15.03 17.02 11.14
C PHE A 69 15.76 18.37 11.19
N ALA A 70 16.25 18.79 12.36
CA ALA A 70 17.02 20.02 12.49
C ALA A 70 18.39 19.97 11.78
N ALA A 71 18.94 18.77 11.57
CA ALA A 71 20.16 18.57 10.81
C ALA A 71 19.92 18.64 9.29
N ASP A 72 18.70 18.32 8.83
CA ASP A 72 18.32 18.33 7.41
C ASP A 72 18.05 19.77 6.91
N LYS A 73 18.96 20.27 6.07
CA LYS A 73 18.89 21.64 5.51
C LYS A 73 17.77 21.86 4.51
N THR A 74 17.06 20.82 4.10
CA THR A 74 15.87 20.95 3.26
C THR A 74 14.62 21.27 4.09
N ILE A 75 14.67 21.10 5.41
CA ILE A 75 13.57 21.43 6.32
C ILE A 75 13.86 22.80 6.94
N SER A 76 12.91 23.74 6.82
CA SER A 76 13.08 25.11 7.32
C SER A 76 13.21 25.15 8.84
N ASP A 77 14.27 25.79 9.35
CA ASP A 77 14.47 26.03 10.79
C ASP A 77 13.30 26.82 11.40
N THR A 78 12.71 27.76 10.65
CA THR A 78 11.54 28.55 11.10
C THR A 78 10.29 27.68 11.22
N PHE A 79 10.13 26.71 10.33
CA PHE A 79 9.04 25.74 10.43
C PHE A 79 9.26 24.82 11.64
N LEU A 80 10.45 24.23 11.79
CA LEU A 80 10.77 23.33 12.89
C LEU A 80 10.68 23.99 14.26
N ALA A 81 10.98 25.30 14.37
CA ALA A 81 10.81 26.04 15.61
C ALA A 81 9.35 26.07 16.12
N ASN A 82 8.37 25.81 15.25
CA ASN A 82 6.96 25.72 15.58
C ASN A 82 6.42 24.28 15.59
N VAL A 83 7.26 23.29 15.29
CA VAL A 83 6.89 21.88 15.34
C VAL A 83 7.32 21.28 16.67
N TRP A 84 6.43 20.54 17.32
CA TRP A 84 6.75 19.80 18.54
C TRP A 84 6.16 18.39 18.52
N PRO A 85 6.91 17.37 18.97
CA PRO A 85 6.40 16.02 19.10
C PRO A 85 5.68 15.84 20.44
N GLU A 86 4.54 15.16 20.40
CA GLU A 86 3.77 14.70 21.56
C GLU A 86 3.85 13.18 21.64
N THR A 87 4.29 12.66 22.78
CA THR A 87 4.47 11.22 22.97
C THR A 87 3.47 10.67 23.99
N VAL A 88 2.97 9.48 23.71
CA VAL A 88 1.95 8.81 24.52
C VAL A 88 2.19 7.30 24.50
N ALA A 89 1.99 6.65 25.64
CA ALA A 89 1.88 5.19 25.74
C ALA A 89 0.60 4.86 26.50
N ASN A 90 -0.30 4.14 25.83
CA ASN A 90 -1.60 3.79 26.41
C ASN A 90 -1.53 2.55 27.30
N ASP A 91 -0.62 1.63 26.97
CA ASP A 91 -0.36 0.39 27.70
C ASP A 91 1.12 -0.02 27.56
N GLY A 92 1.48 -1.22 28.01
CA GLY A 92 2.85 -1.73 27.96
C GLY A 92 3.38 -2.06 26.56
N THR A 93 2.56 -1.97 25.52
CA THR A 93 2.84 -2.43 24.15
C THR A 93 2.55 -1.39 23.07
N HIS A 94 1.62 -0.46 23.30
CA HIS A 94 1.19 0.53 22.32
C HIS A 94 1.62 1.94 22.71
N SER A 95 2.31 2.61 21.78
CA SER A 95 2.72 4.01 21.94
C SER A 95 2.64 4.76 20.62
N ALA A 96 2.67 6.10 20.69
CA ALA A 96 2.60 6.96 19.52
C ALA A 96 3.45 8.23 19.70
N ILE A 97 3.86 8.81 18.57
CA ILE A 97 4.49 10.14 18.48
C ILE A 97 3.62 10.99 17.54
N GLY A 98 2.82 11.90 18.07
CA GLY A 98 2.10 12.91 17.31
C GLY A 98 3.01 14.10 16.98
N PHE A 99 2.97 14.62 15.76
CA PHE A 99 3.69 15.83 15.37
C PHE A 99 2.70 16.98 15.20
N ASN A 100 2.88 18.02 16.00
CA ASN A 100 1.99 19.17 16.07
C ASN A 100 2.69 20.43 15.53
N LEU A 101 1.97 21.24 14.76
CA LEU A 101 2.40 22.57 14.33
C LEU A 101 1.68 23.63 15.16
N ASN A 102 2.43 24.49 15.84
CA ASN A 102 1.89 25.64 16.53
C ASN A 102 1.60 26.77 15.52
N ARG A 103 0.33 27.17 15.40
CA ARG A 103 -0.14 28.29 14.57
C ARG A 103 -1.02 29.21 15.39
N ASP A 104 -0.57 30.45 15.58
CA ASP A 104 -1.32 31.51 16.27
C ASP A 104 -1.88 31.13 17.65
N GLY A 105 -1.14 30.29 18.40
CA GLY A 105 -1.54 29.82 19.73
C GLY A 105 -2.49 28.62 19.72
N SER A 106 -2.73 28.02 18.55
CA SER A 106 -3.43 26.75 18.38
C SER A 106 -2.48 25.65 17.89
N ASN A 107 -2.72 24.41 18.29
CA ASN A 107 -1.94 23.26 17.82
C ASN A 107 -2.71 22.57 16.69
N LEU A 108 -2.10 22.51 15.51
CA LEU A 108 -2.55 21.70 14.39
C LEU A 108 -1.84 20.34 14.43
N ALA A 109 -2.57 19.27 14.75
CA ALA A 109 -2.03 17.91 14.66
C ALA A 109 -1.81 17.53 13.20
N MET A 110 -0.55 17.36 12.77
CA MET A 110 -0.24 17.09 11.36
C MET A 110 -0.38 15.60 11.04
N PHE A 111 0.37 14.77 11.76
CA PHE A 111 0.40 13.32 11.59
C PHE A 111 0.93 12.64 12.86
N THR A 112 0.77 11.33 12.94
CA THR A 112 1.22 10.50 14.07
C THR A 112 2.04 9.31 13.57
N ILE A 113 3.13 8.96 14.24
CA ILE A 113 3.79 7.66 14.11
C ILE A 113 3.18 6.71 15.15
N SER A 114 2.43 5.72 14.69
CA SER A 114 1.83 4.67 15.52
C SER A 114 2.83 3.54 15.75
N ASN A 115 2.91 3.05 16.99
CA ASN A 115 3.83 2.01 17.45
C ASN A 115 5.27 2.20 16.93
N PRO A 116 5.88 3.37 17.17
CA PRO A 116 7.08 3.84 16.48
C PRO A 116 8.32 2.96 16.70
N LEU A 117 8.31 2.14 17.76
CA LEU A 117 9.41 1.24 18.10
C LEU A 117 9.25 -0.17 17.49
N ASP A 118 8.11 -0.48 16.87
CA ASP A 118 7.79 -1.79 16.28
C ASP A 118 8.24 -1.88 14.80
N SER A 119 8.38 -3.12 14.31
CA SER A 119 8.38 -3.44 12.89
C SER A 119 7.12 -2.95 12.16
N GLU A 120 5.95 -3.05 12.80
CA GLU A 120 4.64 -2.68 12.23
C GLU A 120 4.31 -1.18 12.36
N ALA A 121 5.32 -0.35 12.69
CA ALA A 121 5.16 1.08 12.84
C ALA A 121 4.66 1.72 11.54
N SER A 122 3.72 2.65 11.65
CA SER A 122 3.13 3.32 10.49
C SER A 122 2.79 4.78 10.77
N LEU A 123 2.80 5.59 9.71
CA LEU A 123 2.28 6.94 9.75
C LEU A 123 0.75 6.92 9.65
N VAL A 124 0.12 7.83 10.40
CA VAL A 124 -1.30 8.12 10.36
C VAL A 124 -1.45 9.60 10.05
N ALA A 125 -2.15 9.93 8.98
CA ALA A 125 -2.43 11.31 8.62
C ALA A 125 -3.53 11.88 9.51
N ASN A 126 -3.36 13.11 10.01
CA ASN A 126 -4.38 13.80 10.79
C ASN A 126 -4.95 14.97 10.01
N ASN A 127 -4.12 15.97 9.69
CA ASN A 127 -4.50 17.14 8.91
C ASN A 127 -3.54 17.34 7.74
N LEU A 128 -3.13 16.27 7.06
CA LEU A 128 -2.27 16.36 5.87
C LEU A 128 -3.11 16.60 4.61
N PRO A 129 -2.55 17.25 3.57
CA PRO A 129 -3.23 17.40 2.29
C PRO A 129 -3.62 16.05 1.70
N THR A 130 -4.83 15.97 1.18
CA THR A 130 -5.44 14.77 0.62
C THR A 130 -5.52 14.82 -0.90
N LEU A 131 -5.73 13.65 -1.51
CA LEU A 131 -5.92 13.54 -2.96
C LEU A 131 -7.15 14.33 -3.44
N LEU A 132 -8.21 14.38 -2.63
CA LEU A 132 -9.42 15.14 -2.95
C LEU A 132 -9.17 16.64 -3.03
N GLN A 133 -8.35 17.20 -2.14
CA GLN A 133 -8.03 18.62 -2.12
C GLN A 133 -7.19 19.03 -3.33
N VAL A 134 -6.15 18.25 -3.68
CA VAL A 134 -5.23 18.63 -4.77
C VAL A 134 -5.78 18.38 -6.17
N THR A 135 -6.90 17.66 -6.28
CA THR A 135 -7.61 17.37 -7.54
C THR A 135 -8.96 18.09 -7.65
N ALA A 136 -9.23 19.03 -6.73
CA ALA A 136 -10.43 19.83 -6.79
C ALA A 136 -10.37 20.79 -7.98
N LYS A 137 -11.51 20.95 -8.67
CA LYS A 137 -11.62 21.90 -9.80
C LYS A 137 -11.54 23.36 -9.37
N GLU A 138 -11.97 23.62 -8.14
CA GLU A 138 -11.82 24.92 -7.48
C GLU A 138 -10.64 24.85 -6.52
N GLN A 139 -9.92 25.97 -6.38
CA GLN A 139 -8.77 26.06 -5.50
C GLN A 139 -9.20 25.70 -4.07
N SER A 140 -8.79 24.51 -3.63
CA SER A 140 -9.06 24.04 -2.28
C SER A 140 -7.95 24.51 -1.36
N ASP A 141 -8.34 25.01 -0.18
CA ASP A 141 -7.39 25.30 0.88
C ASP A 141 -6.75 23.99 1.35
N LEU A 142 -5.43 23.91 1.23
CA LEU A 142 -4.65 22.78 1.72
C LEU A 142 -4.41 22.87 3.24
N GLY A 143 -4.67 24.03 3.85
CA GLY A 143 -4.42 24.29 5.27
C GLY A 143 -2.96 24.61 5.60
N TYR A 144 -2.09 24.77 4.59
CA TYR A 144 -0.67 25.07 4.73
C TYR A 144 -0.23 26.11 3.72
N ALA A 145 0.65 27.02 4.14
CA ALA A 145 1.39 27.87 3.21
C ALA A 145 2.43 27.04 2.43
N ASP A 146 2.81 27.48 1.22
CA ASP A 146 3.73 26.73 0.34
C ASP A 146 5.06 26.35 1.02
N GLN A 147 5.60 27.24 1.85
CA GLN A 147 6.84 26.98 2.60
C GLN A 147 6.65 25.94 3.71
N GLU A 148 5.52 25.97 4.41
CA GLU A 148 5.17 24.95 5.41
C GLU A 148 4.97 23.60 4.72
N LEU A 149 4.27 23.59 3.59
CA LEU A 149 4.03 22.38 2.80
C LEU A 149 5.33 21.76 2.29
N THR A 150 6.28 22.59 1.83
CA THR A 150 7.61 22.14 1.41
C THR A 150 8.39 21.53 2.57
N ALA A 151 8.41 22.19 3.73
CA ALA A 151 9.10 21.67 4.91
C ALA A 151 8.46 20.38 5.44
N LEU A 152 7.13 20.32 5.46
CA LEU A 152 6.34 19.14 5.82
C LEU A 152 6.58 17.97 4.85
N SER A 153 6.62 18.25 3.54
CA SER A 153 6.98 17.27 2.51
C SER A 153 8.35 16.65 2.81
N ASN A 154 9.36 17.47 3.12
CA ASN A 154 10.70 16.99 3.43
C ASN A 154 10.76 16.21 4.75
N MET A 155 10.02 16.61 5.78
CA MET A 155 9.85 15.80 7.01
C MET A 155 9.27 14.41 6.70
N ILE A 156 8.22 14.34 5.87
CA ILE A 156 7.63 13.06 5.48
C ILE A 156 8.63 12.22 4.67
N LYS A 157 9.36 12.80 3.70
CA LYS A 157 10.43 12.09 2.97
C LYS A 157 11.46 11.51 3.93
N SER A 158 11.90 12.30 4.90
CA SER A 158 12.83 11.88 5.95
C SER A 158 12.30 10.69 6.76
N LEU A 159 11.02 10.70 7.13
CA LEU A 159 10.36 9.56 7.81
C LEU A 159 10.22 8.31 6.94
N TYR A 160 9.98 8.47 5.64
CA TYR A 160 9.98 7.36 4.69
C TYR A 160 11.36 6.69 4.61
N THR A 161 12.46 7.44 4.72
CA THR A 161 13.81 6.82 4.81
C THR A 161 14.00 5.97 6.07
N ALA A 162 13.23 6.25 7.12
CA ALA A 162 13.18 5.44 8.34
C ALA A 162 12.16 4.29 8.27
N ASN A 163 11.60 4.00 7.09
CA ASN A 163 10.54 3.00 6.87
C ASN A 163 9.24 3.29 7.65
N TYR A 164 8.97 4.54 8.02
CA TYR A 164 7.64 4.93 8.49
C TYR A 164 6.80 5.31 7.28
N THR A 165 5.79 4.49 6.97
CA THR A 165 4.95 4.67 5.77
C THR A 165 3.49 4.86 6.15
N PHE A 166 2.73 5.57 5.31
CA PHE A 166 1.28 5.56 5.37
C PHE A 166 0.75 4.20 4.88
N LYS A 167 -0.46 3.83 5.30
CA LYS A 167 -1.05 2.52 4.98
C LYS A 167 -2.00 2.57 3.79
N GLN A 168 -2.64 3.71 3.57
CA GLN A 168 -3.67 3.87 2.55
C GLN A 168 -3.31 4.97 1.55
N LEU A 169 -3.67 4.76 0.29
CA LEU A 169 -3.49 5.72 -0.79
C LEU A 169 -4.16 7.08 -0.50
N ASP A 170 -5.27 7.07 0.22
CA ASP A 170 -6.07 8.25 0.51
C ASP A 170 -5.68 8.94 1.84
N ASP A 171 -4.67 8.44 2.56
CA ASP A 171 -4.18 9.07 3.79
C ASP A 171 -3.62 10.48 3.52
N THR A 172 -2.78 10.62 2.49
CA THR A 172 -2.22 11.92 2.08
C THR A 172 -1.63 11.85 0.67
N VAL A 173 -1.40 13.00 0.04
CA VAL A 173 -0.61 13.12 -1.21
C VAL A 173 0.89 13.31 -0.96
N LEU A 174 1.32 13.39 0.30
CA LEU A 174 2.73 13.51 0.66
C LEU A 174 3.46 12.15 0.73
N GLN A 175 2.83 11.08 0.27
CA GLN A 175 3.47 9.76 0.12
C GLN A 175 4.30 9.74 -1.16
N PRO A 176 5.45 9.03 -1.18
CA PRO A 176 6.16 8.73 -2.42
C PRO A 176 5.28 8.00 -3.43
N VAL A 177 5.53 8.27 -4.72
CA VAL A 177 4.89 7.54 -5.83
C VAL A 177 5.52 6.16 -6.00
N ASP A 178 6.83 6.04 -5.82
CA ASP A 178 7.50 4.73 -5.96
C ASP A 178 7.03 3.75 -4.88
N GLN A 179 6.80 2.50 -5.28
CA GLN A 179 6.23 1.42 -4.47
C GLN A 179 4.82 1.65 -3.95
N LEU A 180 4.14 2.73 -4.36
CA LEU A 180 2.77 3.01 -3.96
C LEU A 180 1.86 1.88 -4.44
N THR A 181 1.33 1.11 -3.49
CA THR A 181 0.52 -0.08 -3.76
C THR A 181 -0.87 0.08 -3.19
N PHE A 182 -1.89 -0.17 -4.01
CA PHE A 182 -3.29 -0.07 -3.60
C PHE A 182 -4.13 -1.17 -4.23
N LYS A 183 -5.28 -1.46 -3.61
CA LYS A 183 -6.22 -2.46 -4.11
C LYS A 183 -6.95 -1.94 -5.35
N THR A 184 -7.08 -2.79 -6.37
CA THR A 184 -7.95 -2.57 -7.53
C THR A 184 -9.13 -3.52 -7.48
N LYS A 185 -10.25 -3.13 -8.11
CA LYS A 185 -11.35 -4.03 -8.39
C LYS A 185 -11.17 -4.66 -9.77
N TYR A 186 -11.85 -5.77 -10.02
CA TYR A 186 -12.06 -6.35 -11.33
C TYR A 186 -13.57 -6.42 -11.50
N ASP A 187 -14.13 -5.48 -12.25
CA ASP A 187 -15.58 -5.33 -12.33
C ASP A 187 -16.23 -6.39 -13.23
N ASN A 188 -15.45 -7.04 -14.11
CA ASN A 188 -15.91 -8.10 -14.99
C ASN A 188 -14.89 -9.25 -15.08
N ASN A 189 -15.36 -10.48 -14.94
CA ASN A 189 -14.60 -11.67 -15.35
C ASN A 189 -14.64 -11.78 -16.88
N VAL A 190 -13.57 -12.30 -17.47
CA VAL A 190 -13.60 -12.76 -18.86
C VAL A 190 -13.85 -14.25 -18.87
N THR A 191 -14.79 -14.68 -19.71
CA THR A 191 -15.02 -16.10 -19.96
C THR A 191 -14.14 -16.57 -21.10
N ILE A 192 -13.36 -17.61 -20.84
CA ILE A 192 -12.61 -18.37 -21.82
C ILE A 192 -13.23 -19.76 -21.93
N SER A 193 -13.32 -20.33 -23.14
CA SER A 193 -14.00 -21.60 -23.33
C SER A 193 -13.28 -22.58 -24.25
N SER A 194 -13.58 -23.87 -24.04
CA SER A 194 -13.14 -25.00 -24.87
C SER A 194 -14.32 -25.93 -25.12
N HIS A 195 -14.28 -26.64 -26.24
CA HIS A 195 -15.37 -27.53 -26.64
C HIS A 195 -14.85 -28.95 -26.88
N ALA A 196 -15.65 -29.96 -26.53
CA ALA A 196 -15.38 -31.35 -26.85
C ALA A 196 -16.67 -32.07 -27.23
N HIS A 197 -16.61 -32.88 -28.28
CA HIS A 197 -17.73 -33.71 -28.72
C HIS A 197 -17.72 -35.05 -27.97
N VAL A 198 -18.86 -35.45 -27.40
CA VAL A 198 -18.98 -36.71 -26.67
C VAL A 198 -19.21 -37.87 -27.63
N VAL A 199 -18.19 -38.71 -27.86
CA VAL A 199 -18.27 -39.84 -28.79
C VAL A 199 -18.79 -41.11 -28.12
N GLU A 200 -18.50 -41.31 -26.85
CA GLU A 200 -18.93 -42.45 -26.05
C GLU A 200 -19.17 -42.04 -24.58
N ALA A 201 -19.98 -42.83 -23.87
CA ALA A 201 -20.19 -42.64 -22.44
C ALA A 201 -18.92 -42.99 -21.66
N GLY A 202 -18.70 -42.32 -20.52
CA GLY A 202 -17.54 -42.55 -19.66
C GLY A 202 -16.61 -41.34 -19.56
N ASN A 203 -15.36 -41.48 -20.00
CA ASN A 203 -14.31 -40.49 -19.74
C ASN A 203 -14.32 -39.35 -20.76
N ILE A 204 -14.26 -38.11 -20.28
CA ILE A 204 -13.99 -36.93 -21.11
C ILE A 204 -13.13 -35.94 -20.34
N GLU A 205 -12.32 -35.19 -21.09
CA GLU A 205 -11.47 -34.12 -20.59
C GLU A 205 -11.73 -32.87 -21.44
N LEU A 206 -11.95 -31.74 -20.78
CA LEU A 206 -12.05 -30.41 -21.36
C LEU A 206 -10.97 -29.54 -20.73
N GLN A 207 -10.20 -28.84 -21.57
CA GLN A 207 -9.08 -28.03 -21.12
C GLN A 207 -9.12 -26.65 -21.77
N VAL A 208 -8.96 -25.61 -20.96
CA VAL A 208 -8.78 -24.23 -21.42
C VAL A 208 -7.40 -23.73 -21.00
N ALA A 209 -6.70 -23.05 -21.91
CA ALA A 209 -5.43 -22.40 -21.60
C ALA A 209 -5.63 -21.15 -20.73
N LEU A 210 -4.88 -21.05 -19.64
CA LEU A 210 -4.78 -19.88 -18.78
C LEU A 210 -3.49 -19.12 -19.08
N ASN A 211 -3.53 -17.79 -18.95
CA ASN A 211 -2.28 -17.05 -18.81
C ASN A 211 -1.71 -17.28 -17.40
N PRO A 212 -0.37 -17.21 -17.19
CA PRO A 212 0.28 -17.49 -15.90
C PRO A 212 -0.20 -16.65 -14.71
N HIS A 213 -0.92 -15.57 -14.98
CA HIS A 213 -1.43 -14.64 -13.98
C HIS A 213 -2.96 -14.62 -13.89
N ASP A 214 -3.67 -15.40 -14.71
CA ASP A 214 -5.12 -15.45 -14.61
C ASP A 214 -5.54 -16.10 -13.28
N VAL A 215 -6.60 -15.57 -12.69
CA VAL A 215 -7.21 -16.15 -11.49
C VAL A 215 -8.57 -16.71 -11.86
N VAL A 216 -8.73 -18.02 -11.77
CA VAL A 216 -10.02 -18.68 -11.96
C VAL A 216 -10.96 -18.28 -10.83
N THR A 217 -12.16 -17.84 -11.20
CA THR A 217 -13.20 -17.38 -10.26
C THR A 217 -14.44 -18.24 -10.26
N GLY A 218 -14.60 -19.08 -11.28
CA GLY A 218 -15.70 -20.03 -11.44
C GLY A 218 -15.62 -20.69 -12.80
N TYR A 219 -16.40 -21.76 -13.00
CA TYR A 219 -16.52 -22.44 -14.27
C TYR A 219 -17.88 -23.13 -14.39
N HIS A 220 -18.28 -23.48 -15.60
CA HIS A 220 -19.47 -24.25 -15.94
C HIS A 220 -19.17 -25.19 -17.11
N VAL A 221 -19.94 -26.26 -17.25
CA VAL A 221 -19.82 -27.19 -18.40
C VAL A 221 -21.20 -27.35 -19.02
N PHE A 222 -21.44 -26.70 -20.16
CA PHE A 222 -22.74 -26.70 -20.81
C PHE A 222 -22.84 -27.74 -21.93
N ASP A 223 -24.00 -28.35 -22.10
CA ASP A 223 -24.35 -29.04 -23.34
C ASP A 223 -24.96 -28.09 -24.39
N ASP A 224 -25.24 -28.62 -25.58
CA ASP A 224 -25.90 -27.91 -26.69
C ASP A 224 -27.27 -27.31 -26.33
N ALA A 225 -27.94 -27.84 -25.30
CA ALA A 225 -29.23 -27.37 -24.80
C ALA A 225 -29.09 -26.32 -23.69
N GLY A 226 -27.86 -26.03 -23.24
CA GLY A 226 -27.54 -25.08 -22.18
C GLY A 226 -27.75 -25.65 -20.77
N HIS A 227 -27.83 -26.98 -20.60
CA HIS A 227 -27.83 -27.59 -19.28
C HIS A 227 -26.40 -27.62 -18.72
N ASP A 228 -26.27 -27.32 -17.42
CA ASP A 228 -24.98 -27.34 -16.73
C ASP A 228 -24.70 -28.73 -16.16
N TRP A 229 -23.56 -29.28 -16.56
CA TRP A 229 -23.05 -30.60 -16.22
C TRP A 229 -21.77 -30.55 -15.38
N MET A 230 -21.44 -29.37 -14.83
CA MET A 230 -20.29 -29.14 -13.95
C MET A 230 -20.08 -30.26 -12.91
N ASP A 231 -21.16 -30.71 -12.27
CA ASP A 231 -21.15 -31.68 -11.17
C ASP A 231 -20.77 -33.11 -11.58
N LEU A 232 -20.67 -33.41 -12.88
CA LEU A 232 -20.28 -34.74 -13.38
C LEU A 232 -18.77 -34.98 -13.35
N GLY A 233 -17.96 -33.96 -13.12
CA GLY A 233 -16.51 -34.03 -13.16
C GLY A 233 -15.85 -33.33 -12.00
N SER A 234 -14.53 -33.21 -12.10
CA SER A 234 -13.69 -32.49 -11.15
C SER A 234 -12.72 -31.59 -11.88
N GLU A 235 -12.47 -30.43 -11.30
CA GLU A 235 -11.50 -29.48 -11.83
C GLU A 235 -10.07 -29.68 -11.29
N GLU A 236 -9.09 -29.34 -12.13
CA GLU A 236 -7.72 -29.08 -11.75
C GLU A 236 -7.29 -27.73 -12.33
N VAL A 237 -6.71 -26.87 -11.48
CA VAL A 237 -6.17 -25.56 -11.89
C VAL A 237 -4.66 -25.65 -11.89
N GLY A 238 -4.07 -25.76 -13.08
CA GLY A 238 -2.63 -25.71 -13.28
C GLY A 238 -2.11 -24.28 -13.46
N ALA A 239 -0.82 -24.16 -13.78
CA ALA A 239 -0.17 -22.86 -13.93
C ALA A 239 -0.52 -22.13 -15.24
N THR A 240 -0.89 -22.89 -16.27
CA THR A 240 -1.18 -22.37 -17.62
C THR A 240 -2.44 -22.99 -18.22
N ASP A 241 -3.20 -23.72 -17.41
CA ASP A 241 -4.37 -24.47 -17.83
C ASP A 241 -5.38 -24.64 -16.70
N PHE A 242 -6.63 -24.73 -17.11
CA PHE A 242 -7.72 -25.22 -16.31
C PHE A 242 -8.26 -26.45 -17.00
N THR A 243 -8.33 -27.56 -16.28
CA THR A 243 -8.82 -28.83 -16.79
C THR A 243 -10.06 -29.23 -16.00
N TRP A 244 -11.09 -29.70 -16.70
CA TRP A 244 -12.23 -30.39 -16.12
C TRP A 244 -12.30 -31.80 -16.71
N GLU A 245 -12.36 -32.81 -15.84
CA GLU A 245 -12.41 -34.21 -16.23
C GLU A 245 -13.63 -34.88 -15.61
N SER A 246 -14.34 -35.68 -16.39
CA SER A 246 -15.37 -36.59 -15.90
C SER A 246 -15.06 -38.01 -16.30
N THR A 247 -15.28 -38.97 -15.39
CA THR A 247 -15.17 -40.41 -15.67
C THR A 247 -16.53 -41.08 -15.85
N THR A 248 -17.62 -40.31 -15.76
CA THR A 248 -18.99 -40.84 -15.62
C THR A 248 -19.99 -40.14 -16.55
N ILE A 249 -19.54 -39.67 -17.72
CA ILE A 249 -20.44 -39.06 -18.71
C ILE A 249 -21.55 -40.06 -19.09
N PRO A 250 -22.84 -39.71 -18.91
CA PRO A 250 -23.97 -40.58 -19.21
C PRO A 250 -24.19 -40.77 -20.71
N GLU A 251 -24.86 -41.86 -21.10
CA GLU A 251 -25.20 -42.14 -22.50
C GLU A 251 -26.05 -41.04 -23.15
N GLU A 252 -26.84 -40.29 -22.38
CA GLU A 252 -27.68 -39.20 -22.89
C GLU A 252 -26.88 -38.02 -23.45
N LEU A 253 -25.61 -37.88 -23.04
CA LEU A 253 -24.71 -36.86 -23.57
C LEU A 253 -23.98 -37.30 -24.84
N VAL A 254 -24.01 -38.59 -25.20
CA VAL A 254 -23.35 -39.09 -26.42
C VAL A 254 -23.95 -38.44 -27.66
N GLY A 255 -23.10 -37.82 -28.47
CA GLY A 255 -23.47 -37.09 -29.67
C GLY A 255 -23.77 -35.60 -29.45
N ASN A 256 -23.65 -35.08 -28.23
CA ASN A 256 -23.71 -33.65 -27.94
C ASN A 256 -22.29 -33.04 -27.86
N ASP A 257 -22.19 -31.74 -28.10
CA ASP A 257 -21.00 -30.96 -27.77
C ASP A 257 -21.09 -30.42 -26.35
N LEU A 258 -20.00 -30.57 -25.59
CA LEU A 258 -19.83 -29.94 -24.28
C LEU A 258 -18.94 -28.71 -24.41
N GLU A 259 -19.37 -27.58 -23.85
CA GLU A 259 -18.59 -26.35 -23.71
C GLU A 259 -18.19 -26.15 -22.25
N LEU A 260 -16.89 -26.23 -21.97
CA LEU A 260 -16.33 -25.74 -20.72
C LEU A 260 -16.16 -24.22 -20.80
N GLN A 261 -16.83 -23.49 -19.93
CA GLN A 261 -16.69 -22.04 -19.76
C GLN A 261 -16.01 -21.74 -18.43
N VAL A 262 -14.83 -21.10 -18.47
CA VAL A 262 -14.06 -20.72 -17.27
C VAL A 262 -14.06 -19.21 -17.14
N ALA A 263 -14.53 -18.70 -16.01
CA ALA A 263 -14.52 -17.28 -15.69
C ALA A 263 -13.20 -16.92 -15.00
N VAL A 264 -12.39 -16.06 -15.64
CA VAL A 264 -11.08 -15.63 -15.14
C VAL A 264 -11.03 -14.14 -14.87
N ARG A 265 -10.32 -13.76 -13.81
CA ARG A 265 -9.79 -12.41 -13.63
C ARG A 265 -8.41 -12.36 -14.29
N SER A 266 -8.28 -11.48 -15.27
CA SER A 266 -7.04 -11.29 -16.01
C SER A 266 -6.50 -9.88 -15.82
N ILE A 267 -5.19 -9.75 -15.93
CA ILE A 267 -4.45 -8.49 -15.96
C ILE A 267 -5.04 -7.49 -16.97
N ASN A 268 -5.50 -7.98 -18.12
CA ASN A 268 -5.96 -7.14 -19.22
C ASN A 268 -7.31 -6.47 -18.94
N ASN A 269 -7.99 -6.83 -17.85
CA ASN A 269 -9.34 -6.35 -17.51
C ASN A 269 -9.37 -5.58 -16.20
N ALA A 270 -8.24 -5.06 -15.73
CA ALA A 270 -8.24 -4.19 -14.56
C ALA A 270 -8.85 -2.83 -14.95
N PRO A 271 -10.03 -2.43 -14.42
CA PRO A 271 -10.66 -1.14 -14.73
C PRO A 271 -9.76 0.04 -14.37
N ALA A 272 -8.88 -0.14 -13.38
CA ALA A 272 -7.86 0.85 -13.04
C ALA A 272 -6.91 1.15 -14.21
N LEU A 273 -6.59 0.18 -15.06
CA LEU A 273 -5.78 0.39 -16.27
C LEU A 273 -6.57 1.03 -17.40
N ASP A 274 -7.84 0.65 -17.57
CA ASP A 274 -8.71 1.26 -18.59
C ASP A 274 -8.89 2.77 -18.32
N GLU A 275 -9.20 3.11 -17.06
CA GLU A 275 -9.28 4.50 -16.61
C GLU A 275 -7.95 5.23 -16.78
N LEU A 276 -6.82 4.58 -16.45
CA LEU A 276 -5.49 5.15 -16.67
C LEU A 276 -5.26 5.44 -18.16
N PHE A 277 -5.59 4.51 -19.05
CA PHE A 277 -5.42 4.66 -20.48
C PHE A 277 -6.23 5.84 -21.03
N VAL A 278 -7.50 5.94 -20.63
CA VAL A 278 -8.40 7.03 -21.06
C VAL A 278 -7.90 8.39 -20.57
N ILE A 279 -7.56 8.50 -19.29
CA ILE A 279 -7.11 9.74 -18.65
C ILE A 279 -5.73 10.15 -19.20
N ALA A 280 -4.77 9.21 -19.29
CA ALA A 280 -3.43 9.46 -19.82
C ALA A 280 -3.47 9.90 -21.29
N SER A 281 -4.26 9.22 -22.13
CA SER A 281 -4.41 9.54 -23.56
C SER A 281 -5.00 10.95 -23.76
N SER A 282 -6.00 11.31 -22.96
CA SER A 282 -6.59 12.66 -22.96
C SER A 282 -5.58 13.76 -22.59
N ASN A 283 -4.51 13.40 -21.88
CA ASN A 283 -3.41 14.28 -21.50
C ASN A 283 -2.16 14.11 -22.38
N ALA A 284 -2.28 13.46 -23.54
CA ALA A 284 -1.18 13.16 -24.48
C ALA A 284 -0.01 12.39 -23.85
N ILE A 285 -0.28 11.60 -22.80
CA ILE A 285 0.69 10.71 -22.18
C ILE A 285 0.63 9.35 -22.88
N LEU A 286 1.75 8.94 -23.46
CA LEU A 286 1.84 7.67 -24.15
C LEU A 286 2.04 6.54 -23.14
N MET A 287 1.10 5.59 -23.15
CA MET A 287 1.19 4.34 -22.40
C MET A 287 1.68 3.21 -23.31
N ARG A 288 2.61 2.39 -22.82
CA ARG A 288 3.19 1.25 -23.54
C ARG A 288 3.21 0.04 -22.63
N GLN A 289 2.89 -1.14 -23.16
CA GLN A 289 3.11 -2.38 -22.44
C GLN A 289 4.60 -2.74 -22.47
N LEU A 290 5.16 -3.08 -21.31
CA LEU A 290 6.54 -3.55 -21.17
C LEU A 290 6.62 -5.06 -21.36
N ALA A 291 7.84 -5.61 -21.38
CA ALA A 291 8.05 -7.04 -21.37
C ALA A 291 7.54 -7.66 -20.05
N GLY A 292 6.67 -8.66 -20.18
CA GLY A 292 5.97 -9.32 -19.07
C GLY A 292 4.54 -8.82 -18.91
N ASP A 293 3.65 -9.69 -18.45
CA ASP A 293 2.24 -9.37 -18.33
C ASP A 293 2.00 -8.35 -17.21
N GLY A 294 1.06 -7.43 -17.46
CA GLY A 294 0.56 -6.49 -16.44
C GLY A 294 1.49 -5.36 -16.07
N ARG A 295 2.51 -5.13 -16.88
CA ARG A 295 3.47 -4.05 -16.69
C ARG A 295 3.34 -3.03 -17.80
N TYR A 296 3.05 -1.80 -17.40
CA TYR A 296 2.83 -0.69 -18.32
C TYR A 296 3.74 0.47 -17.96
N GLU A 297 4.23 1.17 -18.97
CA GLU A 297 5.04 2.36 -18.86
C GLU A 297 4.28 3.55 -19.41
N LEU A 298 4.21 4.63 -18.63
CA LEU A 298 3.74 5.94 -19.05
C LEU A 298 4.95 6.84 -19.24
N ALA A 299 5.23 7.22 -20.48
CA ALA A 299 6.33 8.09 -20.82
C ALA A 299 5.96 9.55 -20.48
N LEU A 300 6.54 10.09 -19.42
CA LEU A 300 6.24 11.43 -18.95
C LEU A 300 7.08 12.50 -19.71
N PRO A 301 6.58 13.74 -19.83
CA PRO A 301 7.28 14.84 -20.50
C PRO A 301 8.71 15.15 -19.99
N ASN A 302 9.01 14.86 -18.72
CA ASN A 302 10.36 15.00 -18.14
C ASN A 302 11.34 13.90 -18.57
N LYS A 303 10.94 13.00 -19.49
CA LYS A 303 11.71 11.83 -19.94
C LYS A 303 11.93 10.78 -18.85
N GLN A 304 11.16 10.84 -17.78
CA GLN A 304 11.05 9.77 -16.79
C GLN A 304 9.82 8.92 -17.12
N SER A 305 9.83 7.71 -16.59
CA SER A 305 8.78 6.72 -16.85
C SER A 305 8.06 6.41 -15.56
N LEU A 306 6.74 6.59 -15.52
CA LEU A 306 5.90 6.02 -14.48
C LEU A 306 5.54 4.60 -14.89
N THR A 307 5.99 3.60 -14.13
CA THR A 307 5.63 2.21 -14.39
C THR A 307 4.45 1.80 -13.51
N VAL A 308 3.50 1.08 -14.07
CA VAL A 308 2.33 0.54 -13.38
C VAL A 308 2.35 -0.98 -13.54
N THR A 309 2.35 -1.68 -12.41
CA THR A 309 2.30 -3.14 -12.36
C THR A 309 0.97 -3.57 -11.75
N VAL A 310 0.25 -4.46 -12.43
CA VAL A 310 -1.00 -5.04 -11.95
C VAL A 310 -0.77 -6.48 -11.54
N ASN A 311 -1.22 -6.82 -10.33
CA ASN A 311 -1.19 -8.17 -9.81
C ASN A 311 -2.64 -8.64 -9.51
N PRO A 312 -3.20 -9.53 -10.35
CA PRO A 312 -4.56 -10.07 -10.15
C PRO A 312 -4.65 -11.07 -9.00
N GLN A 313 -3.55 -11.72 -8.61
CA GLN A 313 -3.54 -12.67 -7.49
C GLN A 313 -3.78 -11.96 -6.15
N THR A 314 -3.23 -10.75 -6.02
CA THR A 314 -3.39 -9.92 -4.82
C THR A 314 -4.38 -8.78 -4.99
N ASP A 315 -5.02 -8.65 -6.15
CA ASP A 315 -5.89 -7.53 -6.50
C ASP A 315 -5.23 -6.16 -6.28
N THR A 316 -3.96 -6.00 -6.67
CA THR A 316 -3.20 -4.77 -6.42
C THR A 316 -2.65 -4.13 -7.68
N VAL A 317 -2.57 -2.80 -7.64
CA VAL A 317 -1.79 -1.98 -8.56
C VAL A 317 -0.61 -1.40 -7.77
N THR A 318 0.59 -1.50 -8.33
CA THR A 318 1.81 -0.92 -7.76
C THR A 318 2.43 0.05 -8.76
N LEU A 319 2.76 1.25 -8.28
CA LEU A 319 3.47 2.25 -9.06
C LEU A 319 4.98 2.15 -8.82
N HIS A 320 5.76 2.42 -9.87
CA HIS A 320 7.18 2.66 -9.75
C HIS A 320 7.59 3.95 -10.43
N TYR A 321 8.44 4.70 -9.74
CA TYR A 321 9.00 5.94 -10.24
C TYR A 321 10.53 5.96 -10.03
N PRO A 322 11.34 6.44 -11.00
CA PRO A 322 12.80 6.38 -10.89
C PRO A 322 13.37 7.10 -9.67
N GLU A 323 12.71 8.17 -9.22
CA GLU A 323 13.08 8.91 -8.03
C GLU A 323 12.18 8.49 -6.85
N SER A 324 12.70 7.66 -5.96
CA SER A 324 11.94 7.02 -4.88
C SER A 324 11.37 7.98 -3.81
N THR A 325 11.77 9.24 -3.83
CA THR A 325 11.31 10.26 -2.88
C THR A 325 10.28 11.23 -3.47
N VAL A 326 10.02 11.18 -4.78
CA VAL A 326 9.03 12.05 -5.43
C VAL A 326 7.65 11.68 -4.93
N GLN A 327 6.95 12.65 -4.35
CA GLN A 327 5.63 12.46 -3.76
C GLN A 327 4.50 12.63 -4.78
N ILE A 328 3.33 12.06 -4.47
CA ILE A 328 2.12 12.18 -5.29
C ILE A 328 1.80 13.67 -5.54
N TYR A 329 1.93 14.52 -4.52
CA TYR A 329 1.71 15.96 -4.62
C TYR A 329 2.60 16.60 -5.69
N GLU A 330 3.91 16.34 -5.64
CA GLU A 330 4.90 16.90 -6.58
C GLU A 330 4.62 16.45 -8.01
N LEU A 331 4.36 15.15 -8.20
CA LEU A 331 4.10 14.60 -9.52
C LEU A 331 2.74 15.06 -10.08
N ASN A 332 1.72 15.22 -9.22
CA ASN A 332 0.41 15.73 -9.61
C ASN A 332 0.44 17.22 -10.03
N GLN A 333 1.30 18.04 -9.42
CA GLN A 333 1.49 19.43 -9.85
C GLN A 333 2.06 19.52 -11.28
N LEU A 334 2.94 18.57 -11.64
CA LEU A 334 3.51 18.49 -12.99
C LEU A 334 2.57 17.80 -13.97
N TYR A 335 1.86 16.77 -13.50
CA TYR A 335 1.04 15.87 -14.30
C TYR A 335 -0.31 15.60 -13.62
N PRO A 336 -1.29 16.51 -13.76
CA PRO A 336 -2.59 16.42 -13.07
C PRO A 336 -3.37 15.13 -13.34
N PHE A 337 -3.13 14.50 -14.50
CA PHE A 337 -3.74 13.22 -14.88
C PHE A 337 -3.50 12.13 -13.81
N LEU A 338 -2.35 12.17 -13.11
CA LEU A 338 -2.02 11.21 -12.07
C LEU A 338 -3.00 11.31 -10.91
N GLY A 339 -3.26 12.53 -10.41
CA GLY A 339 -4.20 12.71 -9.31
C GLY A 339 -5.64 12.40 -9.73
N GLU A 340 -6.03 12.77 -10.95
CA GLU A 340 -7.35 12.42 -11.51
C GLU A 340 -7.55 10.91 -11.56
N TRP A 341 -6.54 10.18 -12.05
CA TRP A 341 -6.56 8.72 -12.09
C TRP A 341 -6.57 8.10 -10.69
N LEU A 342 -5.65 8.49 -9.82
CA LEU A 342 -5.60 7.98 -8.45
C LEU A 342 -6.94 8.20 -7.73
N LYS A 343 -7.63 9.31 -8.00
CA LYS A 343 -8.95 9.61 -7.44
C LYS A 343 -10.05 8.72 -8.01
N SER A 344 -9.98 8.34 -9.28
CA SER A 344 -10.98 7.44 -9.89
C SER A 344 -10.85 6.01 -9.37
N VAL A 345 -9.62 5.56 -9.10
CA VAL A 345 -9.33 4.17 -8.67
C VAL A 345 -9.18 3.99 -7.16
N SER A 346 -9.03 5.06 -6.38
CA SER A 346 -8.95 4.97 -4.93
C SER A 346 -10.19 4.30 -4.34
N PRO A 347 -10.04 3.38 -3.36
CA PRO A 347 -11.17 2.84 -2.62
C PRO A 347 -12.00 3.99 -2.06
N LYS A 348 -13.24 4.16 -2.52
CA LYS A 348 -14.12 5.18 -1.97
C LYS A 348 -14.38 4.82 -0.51
N LYS A 349 -13.84 5.59 0.44
CA LYS A 349 -14.26 5.51 1.85
C LYS A 349 -15.79 5.65 1.86
N PRO A 350 -16.53 4.76 2.55
CA PRO A 350 -17.96 4.94 2.73
C PRO A 350 -18.21 6.35 3.27
N ALA A 351 -19.16 7.08 2.68
CA ALA A 351 -19.39 8.49 2.98
C ALA A 351 -19.86 8.75 4.44
N PHE A 352 -20.11 7.71 5.23
CA PHE A 352 -20.60 7.80 6.60
C PHE A 352 -20.09 6.62 7.44
N ASN A 353 -19.43 6.94 8.55
CA ASN A 353 -19.43 6.17 9.80
C ASN A 353 -19.30 7.16 10.96
#